data_AF-A0A2X3EX38-F1
#
_entry.id   AF-A0A2X3EX38-F1
#
_cell.length_a   1.000
_cell.length_b   1.000
_cell.length_c   1.000
_cell.angle_alpha   90.00
_cell.angle_beta   90.00
_cell.angle_gamma   90.00
#
_symmetry.space_group_name_H-M   'P 1'
#
loop_
_entity.id
_entity.type
_entity.pdbx_description
1 polymer ?
#
loop_
_entity_poly.entity_id
_entity_poly.type
_entity_poly.pdbx_seq_one_letter_code
_entity_poly.pdbx_strand_id
1 'polypeptide(L)'
;MKDGAPTQVYVPQALEANSFTIDGEKVTIMQPHDYAAFVWIRANKTILGGTGVAWGMHLWTADTQTPASRQQWRNTLDQMIALHPQRVIPGHYLGTPPEGDSAVRFTKTYLQQFEQALKTHSDSAGVIKAMEAQWPGLAETSSLELSAKVNTGEMKW
;
A
#
# COMPACT_ATOMS: atom_id res chain seq x y z
N MET A 1 -23.09 18.66 -24.46
CA MET A 1 -21.83 18.34 -23.75
C MET A 1 -21.04 19.58 -23.32
N LYS A 2 -21.33 20.82 -23.79
CA LYS A 2 -20.56 22.01 -23.40
C LYS A 2 -20.87 22.54 -21.99
N ASP A 3 -22.03 22.22 -21.43
CA ASP A 3 -22.51 22.82 -20.17
C ASP A 3 -22.00 22.12 -18.89
N GLY A 4 -21.20 21.05 -19.03
CA GLY A 4 -20.62 20.31 -17.90
C GLY A 4 -19.15 20.60 -17.63
N ALA A 5 -18.55 21.54 -18.38
CA ALA A 5 -17.14 21.89 -18.17
C ALA A 5 -16.99 22.75 -16.90
N PRO A 6 -16.00 22.47 -16.03
CA PRO A 6 -15.74 23.31 -14.87
C PRO A 6 -15.38 24.73 -15.31
N THR A 7 -16.01 25.73 -14.69
CA THR A 7 -15.77 27.15 -14.98
C THR A 7 -14.49 27.69 -14.33
N GLN A 8 -13.92 26.92 -13.40
CA GLN A 8 -12.68 27.23 -12.70
C GLN A 8 -11.85 25.96 -12.53
N VAL A 9 -10.54 26.09 -12.79
CA VAL A 9 -9.56 25.04 -12.53
C VAL A 9 -8.85 25.34 -11.22
N TYR A 10 -8.82 24.36 -10.33
CA TYR A 10 -8.01 24.40 -9.11
C TYR A 10 -6.79 23.52 -9.30
N VAL A 11 -5.61 24.12 -9.13
CA VAL A 11 -4.33 23.40 -9.23
C VAL A 11 -3.83 23.12 -7.80
N PRO A 12 -3.56 21.86 -7.44
CA PRO A 12 -2.98 21.52 -6.14
C PRO A 12 -1.69 22.29 -5.88
N GLN A 13 -1.55 22.81 -4.66
CA GLN A 13 -0.29 23.40 -4.18
C GLN A 13 0.44 22.39 -3.31
N ALA A 14 1.77 22.43 -3.32
CA ALA A 14 2.57 21.64 -2.39
C ALA A 14 2.25 22.06 -0.96
N LEU A 15 2.07 21.07 -0.08
CA LEU A 15 1.88 21.31 1.34
C LEU A 15 3.23 21.14 2.04
N GLU A 16 3.79 22.24 2.55
CA GLU A 16 5.05 22.22 3.33
C GLU A 16 4.84 21.63 4.74
N ALA A 17 3.63 21.75 5.28
CA ALA A 17 3.28 21.18 6.58
C ALA A 17 2.93 19.69 6.46
N ASN A 18 3.19 18.92 7.51
CA ASN A 18 2.73 17.53 7.58
C ASN A 18 1.33 17.38 8.18
N SER A 19 0.57 18.48 8.34
CA SER A 19 -0.80 18.41 8.85
C SER A 19 -1.65 19.59 8.38
N PHE A 20 -2.95 19.39 8.37
CA PHE A 20 -3.98 20.38 8.06
C PHE A 20 -5.26 20.04 8.83
N THR A 21 -6.30 20.86 8.69
CA THR A 21 -7.60 20.63 9.34
C THR A 21 -8.69 20.35 8.33
N ILE A 22 -9.63 19.48 8.70
CA ILE A 22 -10.92 19.27 8.01
C ILE A 22 -11.99 19.46 9.08
N ASP A 23 -12.90 20.42 8.89
CA ASP A 23 -13.97 20.74 9.85
C ASP A 23 -13.47 20.99 11.29
N GLY A 24 -12.27 21.54 11.43
CA GLY A 24 -11.60 21.81 12.71
C GLY A 24 -10.80 20.63 13.27
N GLU A 25 -10.93 19.42 12.71
CA GLU A 25 -10.19 18.24 13.14
C GLU A 25 -8.83 18.15 12.48
N LYS A 26 -7.79 17.85 13.27
CA LYS A 26 -6.42 17.74 12.77
C LYS A 26 -6.21 16.42 12.03
N VAL A 27 -5.70 16.54 10.81
CA VAL A 27 -5.27 15.46 9.93
C VAL A 27 -3.76 15.53 9.77
N THR A 28 -3.05 14.42 9.99
CA THR A 28 -1.58 14.36 9.90
C THR A 28 -1.15 13.44 8.77
N ILE A 29 -0.25 13.90 7.92
CA ILE A 29 0.46 13.09 6.92
C ILE A 29 1.71 12.52 7.58
N MET A 30 1.82 11.19 7.58
CA MET A 30 2.89 10.43 8.21
C MET A 30 3.78 9.83 7.12
N GLN A 31 5.10 9.88 7.34
CA GLN A 31 6.10 9.40 6.39
C GLN A 31 5.94 9.98 4.96
N PRO A 32 5.81 11.31 4.79
CA PRO A 32 5.46 11.94 3.50
C PRO A 32 6.47 11.74 2.36
N HIS A 33 7.68 11.27 2.68
CA HIS A 33 8.75 11.02 1.71
C HIS A 33 8.96 9.52 1.42
N ASP A 34 8.17 8.66 2.07
CA ASP A 34 8.26 7.22 1.91
C ASP A 34 7.14 6.70 0.99
N TYR A 35 7.37 5.54 0.37
CA TYR A 35 6.39 4.92 -0.54
C TYR A 35 5.02 4.69 0.13
N ALA A 36 5.04 4.26 1.39
CA ALA A 36 3.85 3.94 2.16
C ALA A 36 3.35 5.11 3.04
N ALA A 37 3.55 6.35 2.58
CA ALA A 37 2.98 7.54 3.22
C ALA A 37 1.48 7.34 3.49
N PHE A 38 1.04 7.76 4.67
CA PHE A 38 -0.34 7.55 5.12
C PHE A 38 -0.88 8.74 5.88
N VAL A 39 -2.20 8.83 5.97
CA VAL A 39 -2.88 9.88 6.73
C VAL A 39 -3.39 9.30 8.04
N TRP A 40 -3.11 9.99 9.15
CA TRP A 40 -3.59 9.67 10.48
C TRP A 40 -4.58 10.73 10.99
N ILE A 41 -5.80 10.27 11.30
CA ILE A 41 -6.87 11.06 11.88
C ILE A 41 -7.05 10.62 13.33
N ARG A 42 -6.42 11.36 14.26
CA ARG A 42 -6.36 10.99 15.68
C ARG A 42 -7.74 10.93 16.34
N ALA A 43 -8.63 11.87 16.00
CA ALA A 43 -9.95 11.99 16.59
C ALA A 43 -10.75 10.68 16.55
N ASN A 44 -10.68 9.97 15.41
CA ASN A 44 -11.40 8.72 15.17
C ASN A 44 -10.48 7.51 15.07
N LYS A 45 -9.21 7.66 15.48
CA LYS A 45 -8.15 6.64 15.35
C LYS A 45 -8.16 5.94 13.99
N THR A 46 -8.27 6.71 12.91
CA THR A 46 -8.43 6.21 11.54
C THR A 46 -7.18 6.45 10.71
N ILE A 47 -6.74 5.42 10.00
CA ILE A 47 -5.68 5.51 8.99
C ILE A 47 -6.32 5.51 7.59
N LEU A 48 -5.88 6.43 6.74
CA LEU A 48 -6.04 6.32 5.29
C LEU A 48 -4.71 5.79 4.74
N GLY A 49 -4.72 4.54 4.29
CA GLY A 49 -3.49 3.76 4.08
C GLY A 49 -2.74 4.09 2.79
N GLY A 50 -3.34 4.85 1.88
CA GLY A 50 -2.74 5.19 0.58
C GLY A 50 -2.29 3.94 -0.19
N THR A 51 -1.26 4.11 -1.01
CA THR A 51 -0.65 3.01 -1.77
C THR A 51 -0.08 1.92 -0.87
N GLY A 52 0.32 2.28 0.36
CA GLY A 52 0.99 1.38 1.28
C GLY A 52 0.10 0.33 1.95
N VAL A 53 -1.23 0.34 1.77
CA VAL A 53 -2.12 -0.65 2.40
C VAL A 53 -3.10 -1.20 1.37
N ALA A 54 -3.14 -2.53 1.25
CA ALA A 54 -4.04 -3.25 0.37
C ALA A 54 -4.89 -4.30 1.12
N TRP A 55 -5.96 -4.79 0.49
CA TRP A 55 -6.76 -5.90 1.01
C TRP A 55 -7.37 -6.76 -0.09
N GLY A 56 -7.35 -8.09 0.10
CA GLY A 56 -8.06 -9.04 -0.76
C GLY A 56 -7.46 -9.19 -2.17
N MET A 57 -6.22 -8.78 -2.37
CA MET A 57 -5.52 -8.79 -3.66
C MET A 57 -4.02 -8.96 -3.49
N HIS A 58 -3.35 -9.46 -4.53
CA HIS A 58 -1.90 -9.40 -4.66
C HIS A 58 -1.43 -7.94 -4.73
N LEU A 59 -0.30 -7.64 -4.08
CA LEU A 59 0.24 -6.29 -3.98
C LEU A 59 1.05 -5.92 -5.24
N TRP A 60 1.00 -4.63 -5.60
CA TRP A 60 1.85 -4.03 -6.61
C TRP A 60 3.23 -3.69 -6.04
N THR A 61 4.17 -4.64 -6.04
CA THR A 61 5.54 -4.41 -5.55
C THR A 61 6.52 -4.01 -6.64
N ALA A 62 6.06 -3.79 -7.87
CA ALA A 62 6.90 -3.31 -8.97
C ALA A 62 7.56 -1.95 -8.66
N ASP A 63 6.90 -1.08 -7.86
CA ASP A 63 7.47 0.20 -7.43
C ASP A 63 8.56 0.07 -6.34
N THR A 64 8.69 -1.11 -5.71
CA THR A 64 9.60 -1.36 -4.57
C THR A 64 10.65 -2.41 -4.92
N GLN A 65 11.46 -2.12 -5.93
CA GLN A 65 12.36 -3.08 -6.59
C GLN A 65 13.53 -3.56 -5.70
N THR A 66 13.89 -2.78 -4.67
CA THR A 66 15.03 -3.13 -3.79
C THR A 66 14.57 -3.76 -2.48
N PRO A 67 15.34 -4.70 -1.89
CA PRO A 67 15.06 -5.23 -0.55
C PRO A 67 14.92 -4.11 0.51
N ALA A 68 15.71 -3.06 0.39
CA ALA A 68 15.65 -1.89 1.29
C ALA A 68 14.31 -1.15 1.17
N SER A 69 13.80 -0.91 -0.04
CA SER A 69 12.50 -0.26 -0.23
C SER A 69 11.34 -1.09 0.33
N ARG A 70 11.36 -2.42 0.16
CA ARG A 70 10.34 -3.31 0.76
C ARG A 70 10.46 -3.39 2.28
N GLN A 71 11.68 -3.32 2.83
CA GLN A 71 11.88 -3.23 4.28
C GLN A 71 11.38 -1.90 4.84
N GLN A 72 11.65 -0.79 4.16
CA GLN A 72 11.14 0.53 4.52
C GLN A 72 9.60 0.48 4.58
N TRP A 73 8.94 -0.08 3.56
CA TRP A 73 7.48 -0.22 3.54
C TRP A 73 6.99 -1.02 4.77
N ARG A 74 7.59 -2.18 5.06
CA ARG A 74 7.23 -2.97 6.26
C ARG A 74 7.41 -2.19 7.57
N ASN A 75 8.44 -1.35 7.68
CA ASN A 75 8.65 -0.50 8.86
C ASN A 75 7.54 0.56 8.99
N THR A 76 7.06 1.15 7.89
CA THR A 76 5.92 2.07 7.93
C THR A 76 4.64 1.36 8.38
N LEU A 77 4.41 0.12 7.93
CA LEU A 77 3.27 -0.69 8.38
C LEU A 77 3.35 -1.00 9.88
N ASP A 78 4.55 -1.20 10.42
CA ASP A 78 4.76 -1.32 11.88
C ASP A 78 4.38 -0.06 12.64
N GLN A 79 4.70 1.12 12.10
CA GLN A 79 4.25 2.38 12.69
C GLN A 79 2.73 2.52 12.65
N MET A 80 2.09 2.12 11.55
CA MET A 80 0.62 2.11 11.46
C MET A 80 -0.01 1.20 12.52
N ILE A 81 0.52 -0.01 12.73
CA ILE A 81 0.04 -0.94 13.76
C ILE A 81 0.23 -0.35 15.17
N ALA A 82 1.36 0.30 15.43
CA ALA A 82 1.68 0.90 16.74
C ALA A 82 0.75 2.07 17.11
N LEU A 83 0.03 2.66 16.16
CA LEU A 83 -0.99 3.68 16.43
C LEU A 83 -2.29 3.09 17.01
N HIS A 84 -2.45 1.76 17.02
CA HIS A 84 -3.66 1.06 17.44
C HIS A 84 -4.94 1.65 16.78
N PRO A 85 -5.01 1.66 15.43
CA PRO A 85 -6.13 2.25 14.73
C PRO A 85 -7.42 1.47 14.99
N GLN A 86 -8.54 2.18 15.13
CA GLN A 86 -9.87 1.56 15.18
C GLN A 86 -10.38 1.23 13.78
N ARG A 87 -9.90 1.94 12.76
CA ARG A 87 -10.27 1.74 11.37
C ARG A 87 -9.08 2.02 10.46
N VAL A 88 -8.92 1.20 9.43
CA VAL A 88 -8.01 1.45 8.32
C VAL A 88 -8.81 1.43 7.04
N ILE A 89 -8.63 2.45 6.20
CA ILE A 89 -9.16 2.51 4.84
C ILE A 89 -7.99 2.24 3.90
N PRO A 90 -7.89 1.03 3.30
CA PRO A 90 -6.83 0.72 2.34
C PRO A 90 -6.94 1.60 1.09
N GLY A 91 -5.83 1.92 0.45
CA GLY A 91 -5.87 2.62 -0.85
C GLY A 91 -6.31 1.70 -1.99
N HIS A 92 -6.10 0.38 -1.85
CA HIS A 92 -6.50 -0.62 -2.84
C HIS A 92 -7.18 -1.79 -2.13
N TYR A 93 -8.37 -2.20 -2.55
CA TYR A 93 -9.03 -3.35 -1.95
C TYR A 93 -10.09 -3.95 -2.87
N LEU A 94 -10.31 -5.25 -2.72
CA LEU A 94 -11.46 -5.96 -3.27
C LEU A 94 -12.36 -6.47 -2.14
N GLY A 95 -13.66 -6.47 -2.40
CA GLY A 95 -14.66 -6.80 -1.39
C GLY A 95 -14.74 -5.76 -0.27
N THR A 96 -15.10 -6.21 0.93
CA THR A 96 -15.19 -5.35 2.11
C THR A 96 -13.87 -5.40 2.89
N PRO A 97 -13.19 -4.26 3.10
CA PRO A 97 -12.03 -4.20 3.99
C PRO A 97 -12.40 -4.61 5.42
N PRO A 98 -11.50 -5.29 6.14
CA PRO A 98 -11.74 -5.71 7.51
C PRO A 98 -11.69 -4.52 8.48
N GLU A 99 -12.25 -4.71 9.67
CA GLU A 99 -12.14 -3.75 10.75
C GLU A 99 -10.72 -3.68 11.35
N GLY A 100 -10.46 -2.61 12.12
CA GLY A 100 -9.20 -2.41 12.83
C GLY A 100 -8.00 -2.30 11.91
N ASP A 101 -6.88 -2.92 12.30
CA ASP A 101 -5.60 -2.90 11.59
C ASP A 101 -5.37 -4.11 10.67
N SER A 102 -6.39 -4.94 10.46
CA SER A 102 -6.25 -6.23 9.77
C SER A 102 -5.73 -6.09 8.32
N ALA A 103 -6.12 -5.04 7.59
CA ALA A 103 -5.58 -4.77 6.25
C ALA A 103 -4.09 -4.41 6.26
N VAL A 104 -3.62 -3.71 7.30
CA VAL A 104 -2.19 -3.39 7.48
C VAL A 104 -1.41 -4.67 7.74
N ARG A 105 -1.94 -5.55 8.60
CA ARG A 105 -1.34 -6.85 8.91
C ARG A 105 -1.29 -7.76 7.69
N PHE A 106 -2.38 -7.83 6.92
CA PHE A 106 -2.42 -8.54 5.65
C PHE A 106 -1.30 -8.07 4.71
N THR A 107 -1.22 -6.74 4.49
CA THR A 107 -0.19 -6.14 3.63
C THR A 107 1.22 -6.49 4.13
N LYS A 108 1.47 -6.36 5.44
CA LYS A 108 2.77 -6.64 6.04
C LYS A 108 3.16 -8.11 5.87
N THR A 109 2.25 -9.03 6.18
CA THR A 109 2.47 -10.47 6.04
C THR A 109 2.72 -10.84 4.58
N TYR A 110 1.95 -10.29 3.65
CA TYR A 110 2.18 -10.50 2.22
C TYR A 110 3.60 -10.10 1.81
N LEU A 111 4.08 -8.92 2.22
CA LEU A 111 5.42 -8.44 1.90
C LEU A 111 6.54 -9.28 2.53
N GLN A 112 6.29 -9.88 3.69
CA GLN A 112 7.24 -10.81 4.32
C GLN A 112 7.35 -12.10 3.49
N GLN A 113 6.20 -12.65 3.06
CA GLN A 113 6.17 -13.85 2.22
C GLN A 113 6.76 -13.59 0.83
N PHE A 114 6.48 -12.43 0.24
CA PHE A 114 7.05 -12.04 -1.05
C PHE A 114 8.57 -11.88 -0.99
N GLU A 115 9.09 -11.25 0.07
CA GLU A 115 10.54 -11.16 0.30
C GLU A 115 11.17 -12.54 0.49
N GLN A 116 10.49 -13.46 1.18
CA GLN A 116 10.96 -14.84 1.32
C GLN A 116 10.97 -15.57 -0.02
N ALA A 117 9.93 -15.42 -0.85
CA ALA A 117 9.86 -16.00 -2.18
C ALA A 117 11.02 -15.51 -3.08
N LEU A 118 11.30 -14.21 -3.06
CA LEU A 118 12.43 -13.61 -3.80
C LEU A 118 13.80 -14.12 -3.33
N LYS A 119 13.95 -14.47 -2.06
CA LYS A 119 15.20 -15.06 -1.55
C LYS A 119 15.36 -16.53 -1.93
N THR A 120 14.25 -17.24 -2.11
CA THR A 120 14.23 -18.67 -2.41
C THR A 120 14.30 -18.97 -3.91
N HIS A 121 13.78 -18.06 -4.75
CA HIS A 121 13.66 -18.26 -6.19
C HIS A 121 14.42 -17.19 -6.96
N SER A 122 15.11 -17.60 -8.03
CA SER A 122 15.88 -16.71 -8.91
C SER A 122 15.09 -16.17 -10.09
N ASP A 123 13.84 -16.61 -10.29
CA ASP A 123 12.99 -16.22 -11.41
C ASP A 123 11.55 -15.94 -10.96
N SER A 124 10.82 -15.19 -11.79
CA SER A 124 9.46 -14.77 -11.50
C SER A 124 8.50 -15.94 -11.44
N ALA A 125 8.70 -16.98 -12.26
CA ALA A 125 7.86 -18.18 -12.24
C ALA A 125 7.88 -18.87 -10.86
N GLY A 126 9.06 -18.99 -10.24
CA GLY A 126 9.21 -19.52 -8.88
C GLY A 126 8.55 -18.64 -7.84
N VAL A 127 8.74 -17.32 -7.93
CA VAL A 127 8.12 -16.35 -7.02
C VAL A 127 6.59 -16.39 -7.12
N ILE A 128 6.04 -16.38 -8.34
CA ILE A 128 4.60 -16.44 -8.60
C ILE A 128 4.02 -17.72 -7.98
N LYS A 129 4.60 -18.88 -8.31
CA LYS A 129 4.15 -20.17 -7.78
C LYS A 129 4.18 -20.22 -6.25
N ALA A 130 5.23 -19.68 -5.63
CA ALA A 130 5.34 -19.63 -4.19
C ALA A 130 4.24 -18.75 -3.56
N MET A 131 3.97 -17.59 -4.16
CA MET A 131 2.96 -16.66 -3.65
C MET A 131 1.54 -17.17 -3.86
N GLU A 132 1.23 -17.81 -4.99
CA GLU A 132 -0.07 -18.44 -5.24
C GLU A 132 -0.32 -19.61 -4.27
N ALA A 133 0.72 -20.35 -3.90
CA ALA A 133 0.61 -21.41 -2.90
C ALA A 133 0.34 -20.86 -1.48
N GLN A 134 0.93 -19.70 -1.14
CA GLN A 134 0.68 -19.02 0.14
C GLN A 134 -0.69 -18.32 0.18
N TRP A 135 -1.18 -17.86 -0.98
CA TRP A 135 -2.41 -17.08 -1.12
C TRP A 135 -3.32 -17.66 -2.21
N PRO A 136 -3.91 -18.85 -2.00
CA PRO A 136 -4.70 -19.53 -3.04
C PRO A 136 -5.93 -18.70 -3.41
N GLY A 137 -6.09 -18.40 -4.70
CA GLY A 137 -7.26 -17.68 -5.23
C GLY A 137 -7.32 -16.19 -4.87
N LEU A 138 -6.22 -15.61 -4.39
CA LEU A 138 -6.13 -14.17 -4.17
C LEU A 138 -6.19 -13.44 -5.53
N ALA A 139 -6.98 -12.37 -5.60
CA ALA A 139 -7.21 -11.62 -6.84
C ALA A 139 -6.00 -10.76 -7.25
N GLU A 140 -6.09 -10.10 -8.42
CA GLU A 140 -5.02 -9.27 -9.00
C GLU A 140 -3.74 -10.06 -9.34
N THR A 141 -3.88 -11.26 -9.90
CA THR A 141 -2.72 -12.09 -10.31
C THR A 141 -1.78 -11.38 -11.28
N SER A 142 -2.30 -10.50 -12.15
CA SER A 142 -1.48 -9.65 -13.03
C SER A 142 -0.54 -8.73 -12.26
N SER A 143 -0.95 -8.22 -11.09
CA SER A 143 -0.10 -7.44 -10.19
C SER A 143 1.05 -8.30 -9.65
N LEU A 144 0.77 -9.55 -9.25
CA LEU A 144 1.82 -10.50 -8.84
C LEU A 144 2.78 -10.81 -9.99
N GLU A 145 2.27 -11.11 -11.18
CA GLU A 145 3.08 -11.46 -12.34
C GLU A 145 4.06 -10.35 -12.73
N LEU A 146 3.56 -9.12 -12.85
CA LEU A 146 4.40 -7.95 -13.15
C LEU A 146 5.42 -7.72 -12.04
N SER A 147 4.94 -7.69 -10.79
CA SER A 147 5.78 -7.46 -9.62
C SER A 147 6.91 -8.47 -9.49
N ALA A 148 6.63 -9.76 -9.75
CA ALA A 148 7.63 -10.81 -9.74
C ALA A 148 8.69 -10.55 -10.80
N LYS A 149 8.30 -10.35 -12.07
CA LYS A 149 9.25 -10.09 -13.18
C LYS A 149 10.15 -8.88 -12.92
N VAL A 150 9.59 -7.82 -12.36
CA VAL A 150 10.35 -6.61 -12.03
C VAL A 150 11.34 -6.90 -10.90
N ASN A 151 10.88 -7.54 -9.82
CA ASN A 151 11.71 -7.79 -8.63
C ASN A 151 12.75 -8.91 -8.83
N THR A 152 12.64 -9.73 -9.88
CA THR A 152 13.65 -10.72 -10.31
C THR A 152 14.55 -10.19 -11.43
N GLY A 153 14.31 -8.97 -11.92
CA GLY A 153 15.12 -8.33 -12.96
C GLY A 153 14.83 -8.79 -14.39
N GLU A 154 13.80 -9.60 -14.60
CA GLU A 154 13.34 -10.05 -15.93
C GLU A 154 12.63 -8.94 -16.71
N MET A 155 12.15 -7.89 -16.03
CA MET A 155 11.49 -6.74 -16.63
C MET A 155 11.94 -5.43 -15.97
N LYS A 156 12.05 -4.36 -16.76
CA LYS A 156 12.26 -2.99 -16.25
C LYS A 156 10.93 -2.32 -15.98
N TRP A 157 10.87 -1.57 -14.89
CA TRP A 157 9.74 -0.74 -14.45
C TRP A 157 10.26 0.61 -13.99
#